data_AF-A0A1B2E1J2-F1
#
_entry.id   AF-A0A1B2E1J2-F1
#
_cell.length_a   1.000
_cell.length_b   1.000
_cell.length_c   1.000
_cell.angle_alpha   90.00
_cell.angle_beta   90.00
_cell.angle_gamma   90.00
#
_symmetry.space_group_name_H-M   'P 1'
#
loop_
_entity.id
_entity.type
_entity.pdbx_description
1 polymer ?
#
loop_
_entity_poly.entity_id
_entity_poly.type
_entity_poly.pdbx_seq_one_letter_code
_entity_poly.pdbx_strand_id
1 'polypeptide(L)'
;MPAIKGQKFKKYSYETKMEAIHLHLVEGWTYRRIMEKLGMTDRHRLKDWMKKYKEFGEFGLIDHRGRRDEYVDQDRQMSRLKRENEMLKKCLEIWMQEMKRKDILASRKPRKSIQ
;
A
#
# COMPACT_ATOMS: atom_id res chain seq x y z
N MET A 1 33.24 -16.02 -1.60
CA MET A 1 33.73 -16.17 -2.99
C MET A 1 33.44 -14.87 -3.74
N PRO A 2 34.43 -14.30 -4.46
CA PRO A 2 34.21 -13.11 -5.29
C PRO A 2 33.29 -13.42 -6.47
N ALA A 3 32.58 -12.40 -6.96
CA ALA A 3 31.68 -12.54 -8.11
C ALA A 3 32.48 -12.82 -9.39
N ILE A 4 32.02 -13.79 -10.18
CA ILE A 4 32.67 -14.17 -11.43
C ILE A 4 32.10 -13.31 -12.57
N LYS A 5 32.98 -12.66 -13.35
CA LYS A 5 32.58 -11.83 -14.51
C LYS A 5 31.76 -12.69 -15.49
N GLY A 6 30.57 -12.22 -15.87
CA GLY A 6 29.66 -12.95 -16.76
C GLY A 6 28.69 -13.93 -16.08
N GLN A 7 28.74 -14.06 -14.75
CA GLN A 7 27.76 -14.86 -14.00
C GLN A 7 26.35 -14.32 -14.20
N LYS A 8 25.45 -15.17 -14.71
CA LYS A 8 24.03 -14.85 -14.87
C LYS A 8 23.26 -15.32 -13.63
N PHE A 9 22.61 -14.38 -12.95
CA PHE A 9 21.73 -14.71 -11.83
C PHE A 9 20.30 -14.95 -12.31
N LYS A 10 19.71 -16.08 -11.91
CA LYS A 10 18.28 -16.35 -12.13
C LYS A 10 17.45 -15.24 -11.46
N LYS A 11 16.57 -14.59 -12.21
CA LYS A 11 15.62 -13.60 -11.69
C LYS A 11 14.34 -14.31 -11.30
N TYR A 12 13.73 -13.89 -10.20
CA TYR A 12 12.45 -14.40 -9.71
C TYR A 12 11.47 -13.25 -9.63
N SER A 13 10.24 -13.46 -10.12
CA SER A 13 9.18 -12.47 -10.05
C SER A 13 8.74 -12.25 -8.59
N TYR A 14 8.04 -11.14 -8.35
CA TYR A 14 7.44 -10.86 -7.05
C TYR A 14 6.48 -11.98 -6.63
N GLU A 15 5.64 -12.43 -7.56
CA GLU A 15 4.67 -13.51 -7.36
C GLU A 15 5.34 -14.81 -6.90
N THR A 16 6.44 -15.22 -7.55
CA THR A 16 7.18 -16.43 -7.12
C THR A 16 7.74 -16.30 -5.72
N LYS A 17 8.21 -15.09 -5.33
CA LYS A 17 8.70 -14.86 -3.96
C LYS A 17 7.56 -14.95 -2.95
N MET A 18 6.41 -14.34 -3.26
CA MET A 18 5.23 -14.38 -2.41
C MET A 18 4.67 -15.80 -2.25
N GLU A 19 4.62 -16.57 -3.33
CA GLU A 19 4.20 -17.97 -3.26
C GLU A 19 5.12 -18.77 -2.34
N ALA A 20 6.45 -18.59 -2.43
CA ALA A 20 7.40 -19.24 -1.55
C ALA A 20 7.14 -18.93 -0.07
N ILE A 21 6.80 -17.68 0.24
CA ILE A 21 6.50 -17.20 1.60
C ILE A 21 5.19 -17.81 2.10
N HIS A 22 4.15 -17.78 1.27
CA HIS A 22 2.85 -18.37 1.57
C HIS A 22 2.97 -19.87 1.87
N LEU A 23 3.69 -20.63 1.04
CA LEU A 23 3.92 -22.06 1.24
C LEU A 23 4.65 -22.35 2.56
N HIS A 24 5.55 -21.47 2.99
CA HIS A 24 6.25 -21.68 4.25
C HIS A 24 5.38 -21.33 5.47
N LEU A 25 4.72 -20.17 5.44
CA LEU A 25 4.00 -19.62 6.60
C LEU A 25 2.61 -20.23 6.78
N VAL A 26 1.88 -20.46 5.70
CA VAL A 26 0.49 -20.94 5.74
C VAL A 26 0.45 -22.46 5.68
N GLU A 27 1.13 -23.05 4.69
CA GLU A 27 1.12 -24.50 4.46
C GLU A 27 2.16 -25.25 5.31
N GLY A 28 3.07 -24.53 5.98
CA GLY A 28 4.11 -25.13 6.83
C GLY A 28 5.18 -25.91 6.06
N TRP A 29 5.38 -25.65 4.76
CA TRP A 29 6.33 -26.40 3.96
C TRP A 29 7.78 -26.12 4.34
N THR A 30 8.62 -27.15 4.27
CA THR A 30 10.07 -26.98 4.46
C THR A 30 10.69 -26.29 3.25
N TYR A 31 11.80 -25.57 3.47
CA TYR A 31 12.53 -24.92 2.38
C TYR A 31 12.94 -25.88 1.26
N ARG A 32 13.25 -27.15 1.60
CA ARG A 32 13.58 -28.16 0.59
C ARG A 32 12.41 -28.39 -0.37
N ARG A 33 11.22 -28.61 0.16
CA ARG A 33 10.02 -28.87 -0.65
C ARG A 33 9.63 -27.66 -1.50
N ILE A 34 9.79 -26.45 -0.96
CA ILE A 34 9.55 -25.21 -1.70
C ILE A 34 10.57 -25.05 -2.85
N MET A 35 11.84 -25.34 -2.61
CA MET A 35 12.87 -25.30 -3.66
C MET A 35 12.59 -26.28 -4.80
N GLU A 36 12.17 -27.50 -4.46
CA GLU A 36 11.78 -28.52 -5.44
C GLU A 36 10.58 -28.05 -6.27
N LYS A 37 9.53 -27.50 -5.63
CA LYS A 37 8.34 -26.97 -6.33
C LYS A 37 8.67 -25.78 -7.26
N LEU A 38 9.52 -24.86 -6.81
CA LEU A 38 9.84 -23.62 -7.54
C LEU A 38 11.06 -23.75 -8.46
N GLY A 39 11.67 -24.94 -8.56
CA GLY A 39 12.89 -25.16 -9.34
C GLY A 39 14.03 -24.24 -8.93
N MET A 40 14.21 -24.06 -7.62
CA MET A 40 15.27 -23.25 -7.02
C MET A 40 16.40 -24.16 -6.54
N THR A 41 17.63 -23.77 -6.83
CA THR A 41 18.83 -24.49 -6.36
C THR A 41 19.41 -23.90 -5.09
N ASP A 42 19.13 -22.62 -4.82
CA ASP A 42 19.78 -21.86 -3.77
C ASP A 42 18.84 -21.63 -2.57
N ARG A 43 19.10 -22.37 -1.49
CA ARG A 43 18.37 -22.25 -0.21
C ARG A 43 18.58 -20.89 0.46
N HIS A 44 19.73 -20.24 0.26
CA HIS A 44 20.01 -18.97 0.93
C HIS A 44 19.07 -17.87 0.44
N ARG A 45 18.64 -17.90 -0.83
CA ARG A 45 17.64 -16.95 -1.34
C ARG A 45 16.30 -17.03 -0.60
N LEU A 46 15.82 -18.25 -0.31
CA LEU A 46 14.58 -18.42 0.45
C LEU A 46 14.73 -17.86 1.86
N LYS A 47 15.86 -18.10 2.51
CA LYS A 47 16.16 -17.52 3.83
C LYS A 47 16.17 -15.98 3.78
N ASP A 48 16.80 -15.40 2.77
CA ASP A 48 16.85 -13.95 2.59
C ASP A 48 15.46 -13.35 2.34
N TRP A 49 14.64 -14.00 1.51
CA TRP A 49 13.25 -13.57 1.29
C TRP A 49 12.44 -13.65 2.58
N MET A 50 12.59 -14.74 3.34
CA MET A 50 11.90 -14.91 4.61
C MET A 50 12.31 -13.84 5.63
N LYS A 51 13.60 -13.53 5.72
CA LYS A 51 14.13 -12.47 6.58
C LYS A 51 13.55 -11.11 6.19
N LYS A 52 13.61 -10.74 4.91
CA LYS A 52 13.10 -9.46 4.42
C LYS A 52 11.60 -9.31 4.63
N TYR A 53 10.85 -10.39 4.47
CA TYR A 53 9.42 -10.39 4.73
C TYR A 53 9.10 -10.24 6.22
N LYS A 54 9.89 -10.86 7.11
CA LYS A 54 9.74 -10.66 8.55
C LYS A 54 10.00 -9.21 8.97
N GLU A 55 10.95 -8.53 8.33
CA GLU A 55 11.34 -7.16 8.67
C GLU A 55 10.41 -6.10 8.05
N PHE A 56 10.03 -6.27 6.78
CA PHE A 56 9.33 -5.24 5.99
C PHE A 56 8.01 -5.70 5.37
N GLY A 57 7.56 -6.92 5.69
CA GLY A 57 6.40 -7.54 5.05
C GLY A 57 6.59 -7.75 3.55
N GLU A 58 5.50 -7.65 2.82
CA GLU A 58 5.44 -7.78 1.36
C GLU A 58 6.39 -6.81 0.63
N PHE A 59 6.51 -5.57 1.13
CA PHE A 59 7.38 -4.56 0.56
C PHE A 59 8.85 -4.99 0.54
N GLY A 60 9.29 -5.80 1.51
CA GLY A 60 10.65 -6.33 1.57
C GLY A 60 11.04 -7.24 0.39
N LEU A 61 10.05 -7.78 -0.34
CA LEU A 61 10.29 -8.65 -1.49
C LEU A 61 10.43 -7.90 -2.82
N ILE A 62 10.06 -6.62 -2.84
CA ILE A 62 10.17 -5.73 -4.00
C ILE A 62 11.65 -5.40 -4.23
N ASP A 63 12.11 -5.49 -5.50
CA ASP A 63 13.46 -5.07 -5.85
C ASP A 63 13.47 -3.57 -6.13
N HIS A 64 14.15 -2.81 -5.28
CA HIS A 64 14.31 -1.36 -5.42
C HIS A 64 15.53 -0.97 -6.25
N ARG A 65 16.37 -1.93 -6.66
CA ARG A 65 17.58 -1.62 -7.45
C ARG A 65 17.21 -1.02 -8.80
N GLY A 66 17.87 0.07 -9.16
CA GLY A 66 17.67 0.77 -10.43
C GLY A 66 16.36 1.56 -10.51
N ARG A 67 15.53 1.57 -9.46
CA ARG A 67 14.44 2.52 -9.31
C ARG A 67 14.98 3.74 -8.57
N ARG A 68 15.23 4.82 -9.30
CA ARG A 68 15.44 6.13 -8.68
C ARG A 68 14.06 6.59 -8.22
N ASP A 69 13.84 6.68 -6.91
CA ASP A 69 12.65 7.38 -6.43
C ASP A 69 12.70 8.80 -6.99
N GLU A 70 11.63 9.22 -7.66
CA GLU A 70 11.49 10.61 -8.05
C GLU A 70 11.57 11.46 -6.78
N TYR A 71 12.36 12.53 -6.83
CA TYR A 71 12.40 13.46 -5.72
C TYR A 71 11.03 14.12 -5.59
N VAL A 72 10.27 13.68 -4.59
CA VAL A 72 9.00 14.29 -4.20
C VAL A 72 9.27 15.12 -2.96
N ASP A 73 9.10 16.44 -3.09
CA ASP A 73 9.08 17.36 -1.95
C ASP A 73 7.83 17.06 -1.11
N GLN A 74 7.98 16.16 -0.14
CA GLN A 74 6.90 15.66 0.70
C GLN A 74 6.26 16.79 1.49
N ASP A 75 7.04 17.77 1.95
CA ASP A 75 6.56 18.92 2.71
C ASP A 75 5.67 19.83 1.85
N ARG A 76 6.05 20.05 0.60
CA ARG A 76 5.23 20.79 -0.36
C ARG A 76 3.90 20.08 -0.65
N GLN A 77 3.93 18.76 -0.86
CA GLN A 77 2.70 17.99 -1.10
C GLN A 77 1.80 17.98 0.14
N MET A 78 2.37 17.77 1.31
CA MET A 78 1.64 17.81 2.59
C MET A 78 1.03 19.18 2.84
N SER A 79 1.76 20.26 2.55
CA SER A 79 1.25 21.63 2.69
C SER A 79 0.07 21.89 1.76
N ARG A 80 0.15 21.42 0.50
CA ARG A 80 -0.95 21.52 -0.46
C ARG A 80 -2.19 20.74 0.01
N LEU A 81 -2.01 19.49 0.39
CA LEU A 81 -3.10 18.62 0.86
C LEU A 81 -3.75 19.15 2.13
N LYS A 82 -2.97 19.73 3.06
CA LYS A 82 -3.51 20.36 4.27
C LYS A 82 -4.40 21.55 3.92
N ARG A 83 -3.96 22.41 3.00
CA ARG A 83 -4.75 23.57 2.53
C ARG A 83 -6.03 23.14 1.82
N GLU A 84 -5.94 22.16 0.92
CA GLU A 84 -7.11 21.59 0.23
C GLU A 84 -8.11 21.01 1.24
N ASN A 85 -7.63 20.23 2.22
CA ASN A 85 -8.49 19.70 3.29
C ASN A 85 -9.15 20.81 4.12
N GLU A 86 -8.40 21.86 4.48
CA GLU A 86 -8.95 22.97 5.24
C GLU A 86 -10.06 23.69 4.46
N MET A 87 -9.84 23.96 3.18
CA MET A 87 -10.83 24.58 2.30
C MET A 87 -12.08 23.71 2.16
N LEU A 88 -11.90 22.40 1.92
CA LEU A 88 -13.02 21.46 1.82
C LEU A 88 -13.83 21.40 3.11
N LYS A 89 -13.18 21.40 4.28
CA LYS A 89 -13.86 21.46 5.58
C LYS A 89 -14.69 22.73 5.75
N LYS A 90 -14.15 23.90 5.37
CA LYS A 90 -14.89 25.17 5.41
C LYS A 90 -16.09 25.17 4.47
N CYS A 91 -15.94 24.68 3.24
CA CYS A 91 -17.05 24.56 2.29
C CYS A 91 -18.16 23.64 2.83
N LEU A 92 -17.80 22.51 3.43
CA LEU A 92 -18.75 21.60 4.07
C LEU A 92 -19.49 22.28 5.23
N GLU A 93 -18.79 23.03 6.06
CA GLU A 93 -19.39 23.75 7.19
C GLU A 93 -20.44 24.77 6.72
N ILE A 94 -20.11 25.57 5.70
CA ILE A 94 -21.04 26.53 5.09
C ILE A 94 -22.28 25.81 4.55
N TRP A 95 -22.07 24.73 3.78
CA TRP A 95 -23.17 23.98 3.20
C TRP A 95 -24.08 23.34 4.26
N MET A 96 -23.50 22.78 5.32
CA MET A 96 -24.25 22.26 6.47
C MET A 96 -25.05 23.36 7.18
N GLN A 97 -24.48 24.56 7.32
CA GLN A 97 -25.18 25.70 7.91
C GLN A 97 -26.35 26.17 7.05
N GLU A 98 -26.18 26.22 5.73
CA GLU A 98 -27.26 26.53 4.79
C GLU A 98 -28.39 25.50 4.84
N MET A 99 -28.06 24.21 4.92
CA MET A 99 -29.07 23.15 5.04
C MET A 99 -29.86 23.27 6.34
N LYS A 100 -29.18 23.42 7.48
CA LYS A 100 -29.86 23.66 8.77
C LYS A 100 -30.77 24.90 8.74
N ARG A 101 -30.34 25.99 8.08
CA ARG A 101 -31.16 27.19 7.89
C ARG A 101 -32.42 26.91 7.08
N LYS A 102 -32.31 26.14 5.99
CA LYS A 102 -33.45 25.73 5.15
C LYS A 102 -34.44 24.85 5.93
N ASP A 103 -33.94 23.91 6.72
CA ASP A 103 -34.79 23.04 7.56
C ASP A 103 -35.58 23.85 8.59
N ILE A 104 -34.91 24.77 9.29
CA ILE A 104 -35.55 25.68 10.25
C ILE A 104 -36.62 26.54 9.55
N LEU A 105 -36.33 27.05 8.35
CA LEU A 105 -37.28 27.85 7.58
C LEU A 105 -38.47 27.03 7.09
N ALA A 106 -38.25 25.76 6.71
CA ALA A 106 -39.30 24.84 6.31
C ALA A 106 -40.22 24.47 7.50
N SER A 107 -39.67 24.26 8.70
CA SER A 107 -40.44 23.99 9.92
C SER A 107 -41.26 25.19 10.41
N ARG A 108 -40.87 26.42 10.06
CA ARG A 108 -41.56 27.67 10.46
C ARG A 108 -42.73 28.05 9.54
N LYS A 109 -42.96 27.37 8.42
CA LYS A 109 -44.11 27.67 7.54
C LYS A 109 -45.41 27.24 8.21
N PRO A 110 -46.37 28.15 8.46
CA PRO A 110 -47.68 27.77 9.00
C PRO A 110 -48.41 26.87 7.99
N ARG A 111 -49.02 25.78 8.47
CA ARG A 111 -49.94 24.97 7.66
C ARG A 111 -51.09 25.90 7.24
N LYS A 112 -51.24 26.15 5.94
CA LYS A 112 -52.40 26.88 5.42
C LYS A 112 -53.65 26.14 5.89
N SER A 113 -54.45 26.79 6.70
CA SER A 113 -55.79 26.35 7.07
C SER A 113 -56.62 26.30 5.80
N ILE A 114 -57.00 25.09 5.38
CA ILE A 114 -57.92 24.86 4.28
C ILE A 114 -59.31 25.23 4.82
N GLN A 115 -59.94 26.24 4.23
CA GLN A 115 -61.38 26.50 4.37
C GLN A 115 -62.14 25.62 3.38
#